data_AF-A0A9K3LWS4-F1
#
_entry.id   AF-A0A9K3LWS4-F1
#
_cell.length_a   1.000
_cell.length_b   1.000
_cell.length_c   1.000
_cell.angle_alpha   90.00
_cell.angle_beta   90.00
_cell.angle_gamma   90.00
#
_symmetry.space_group_name_H-M   'P 1'
#
loop_
_entity.id
_entity.type
_entity.pdbx_description
1 polymer ?
#
loop_
_entity_poly.entity_id
_entity_poly.type
_entity_poly.pdbx_seq_one_letter_code
_entity_poly.pdbx_strand_id
1 'polypeptide(L)'
;MSSDTDVPLVGVLALQGAFEEHQACLEAAGCRTRQVRTVHDMKDLDGIVLPGGESTAMGLIGTSSVGSDGRNMWEALQEFTSQKPTWGTCAGMILLAEQCVGASAVIENGQALIGGMDILVCRNYFGSQVSSFEMATPPPPPLQSGDDNNSTKDNPPYPGVFIRAPAILSAGPSVEILGRVVATPCRQAAVVLEELEKKISNGEKVVQMKVLDALERKSSQEITYRVVVKEHSTTTLSEEEKKEVNLSDNNELRLELPGAADGSNAREVICAVKKDNLLCTAFHPELTNDYRWHEYFASMVRSSKSLTEMK
;
A
#
# COMPACT_ATOMS: atom_id res chain seq x y z
N MET A 1 -31.44 18.60 -15.08
CA MET A 1 -31.72 17.46 -14.19
C MET A 1 -30.81 16.34 -14.65
N SER A 2 -29.61 16.24 -14.07
CA SER A 2 -28.69 15.11 -14.31
C SER A 2 -29.38 13.84 -13.77
N SER A 3 -29.58 12.85 -14.62
CA SER A 3 -30.15 11.57 -14.20
C SER A 3 -29.17 10.87 -13.24
N ASP A 4 -29.72 10.12 -12.29
CA ASP A 4 -28.99 9.33 -11.27
C ASP A 4 -28.00 8.28 -11.86
N THR A 5 -27.96 8.17 -13.21
CA THR A 5 -27.11 7.31 -14.02
C THR A 5 -25.74 7.91 -14.35
N ASP A 6 -25.56 9.23 -14.19
CA ASP A 6 -24.31 9.92 -14.54
C ASP A 6 -23.25 9.80 -13.44
N VAL A 7 -23.69 9.62 -12.18
CA VAL A 7 -22.79 9.45 -11.03
C VAL A 7 -22.11 8.07 -11.09
N PRO A 8 -20.77 7.99 -11.02
CA PRO A 8 -20.05 6.72 -11.06
C PRO A 8 -20.46 5.78 -9.93
N LEU A 9 -20.69 4.50 -10.24
CA LEU A 9 -20.90 3.45 -9.26
C LEU A 9 -19.57 2.71 -8.99
N VAL A 10 -19.01 2.91 -7.80
CA VAL A 10 -17.73 2.31 -7.39
C VAL A 10 -17.97 1.19 -6.38
N GLY A 11 -17.47 0.00 -6.68
CA GLY A 11 -17.47 -1.11 -5.73
C GLY A 11 -16.37 -0.97 -4.69
N VAL A 12 -16.59 -1.46 -3.48
CA VAL A 12 -15.54 -1.67 -2.48
C VAL A 12 -15.56 -3.14 -2.08
N LEU A 13 -14.46 -3.86 -2.31
CA LEU A 13 -14.37 -5.28 -1.96
C LEU A 13 -14.51 -5.47 -0.44
N ALA A 14 -15.55 -6.18 -0.02
CA ALA A 14 -15.96 -6.31 1.38
C ALA A 14 -15.85 -7.75 1.90
N LEU A 15 -14.80 -8.47 1.48
CA LEU A 15 -14.49 -9.81 2.01
C LEU A 15 -13.86 -9.74 3.40
N GLN A 16 -12.96 -8.77 3.59
CA GLN A 16 -12.26 -8.45 4.82
C GLN A 16 -11.62 -7.06 4.63
N GLY A 17 -11.47 -6.27 5.70
CA GLY A 17 -10.72 -5.01 5.65
C GLY A 17 -11.53 -3.74 5.92
N ALA A 18 -10.91 -2.59 5.65
CA ALA A 18 -11.45 -1.24 5.90
C ALA A 18 -12.37 -0.77 4.75
N PHE A 19 -13.46 -1.49 4.50
CA PHE A 19 -14.37 -1.17 3.38
C PHE A 19 -15.31 0.01 3.67
N GLU A 20 -15.71 0.24 4.93
CA GLU A 20 -16.66 1.30 5.28
C GLU A 20 -16.03 2.69 5.16
N GLU A 21 -14.78 2.84 5.58
CA GLU A 21 -14.01 4.07 5.49
C GLU A 21 -13.79 4.46 4.02
N HIS A 22 -13.45 3.48 3.17
CA HIS A 22 -13.34 3.71 1.72
C HIS A 22 -14.67 4.15 1.10
N GLN A 23 -15.80 3.58 1.51
CA GLN A 23 -17.11 4.02 1.02
C GLN A 23 -17.38 5.49 1.37
N ALA A 24 -17.18 5.87 2.64
CA ALA A 24 -17.40 7.24 3.08
C ALA A 24 -16.54 8.24 2.29
N CYS A 25 -15.27 7.91 2.03
CA CYS A 25 -14.37 8.76 1.26
C CYS A 25 -14.76 8.85 -0.23
N LEU A 26 -15.20 7.73 -0.84
CA LEU A 26 -15.67 7.72 -2.24
C LEU A 26 -16.97 8.49 -2.42
N GLU A 27 -17.88 8.41 -1.44
CA GLU A 27 -19.12 9.18 -1.44
C GLU A 27 -18.84 10.68 -1.30
N ALA A 28 -17.89 11.05 -0.42
CA ALA A 28 -17.40 12.42 -0.32
C ALA A 28 -16.76 12.91 -1.64
N ALA A 29 -16.10 12.03 -2.40
CA ALA A 29 -15.55 12.31 -3.72
C ALA A 29 -16.60 12.32 -4.86
N GLY A 30 -17.89 12.18 -4.53
CA GLY A 30 -19.01 12.27 -5.48
C GLY A 30 -19.24 11.00 -6.29
N CYS A 31 -18.98 9.82 -5.71
CA CYS A 31 -19.34 8.52 -6.27
C CYS A 31 -20.53 7.90 -5.51
N ARG A 32 -21.28 7.03 -6.17
CA ARG A 32 -22.15 6.04 -5.51
C ARG A 32 -21.31 4.83 -5.15
N THR A 33 -21.57 4.19 -4.02
CA THR A 33 -20.79 3.01 -3.60
C THR A 33 -21.62 1.74 -3.48
N ARG A 34 -20.95 0.59 -3.60
CA ARG A 34 -21.53 -0.72 -3.29
C ARG A 34 -20.48 -1.63 -2.66
N GLN A 35 -20.82 -2.28 -1.56
CA GLN A 35 -19.98 -3.34 -1.00
C GLN A 35 -20.05 -4.59 -1.88
N VAL A 36 -18.90 -5.11 -2.29
CA VAL A 36 -18.78 -6.28 -3.15
C VAL A 36 -18.39 -7.48 -2.30
N ARG A 37 -19.32 -8.42 -2.10
CA ARG A 37 -19.07 -9.68 -1.37
C ARG A 37 -19.14 -10.90 -2.28
N THR A 38 -19.85 -10.77 -3.38
CA THR A 38 -20.10 -11.83 -4.36
C THR A 38 -19.86 -11.32 -5.77
N VAL A 39 -19.68 -12.24 -6.72
CA VAL A 39 -19.52 -11.89 -8.14
C VAL A 39 -20.72 -11.09 -8.67
N HIS A 40 -21.93 -11.37 -8.17
CA HIS A 40 -23.13 -10.65 -8.57
C HIS A 40 -23.08 -9.15 -8.19
N ASP A 41 -22.45 -8.81 -7.07
CA ASP A 41 -22.35 -7.42 -6.62
C ASP A 41 -21.51 -6.56 -7.57
N MET A 42 -20.64 -7.18 -8.37
CA MET A 42 -19.78 -6.52 -9.36
C MET A 42 -20.55 -6.03 -10.60
N LYS A 43 -21.82 -6.42 -10.74
CA LYS A 43 -22.66 -6.02 -11.87
C LYS A 43 -22.82 -4.50 -11.91
N ASP A 44 -22.67 -3.93 -13.11
CA ASP A 44 -22.87 -2.50 -13.40
C ASP A 44 -21.90 -1.55 -12.68
N LEU A 45 -20.83 -2.06 -12.04
CA LEU A 45 -19.80 -1.19 -11.45
C LEU A 45 -19.00 -0.47 -12.53
N ASP A 46 -18.71 0.81 -12.31
CA ASP A 46 -17.85 1.63 -13.16
C ASP A 46 -16.38 1.52 -12.75
N GLY A 47 -16.11 1.20 -11.48
CA GLY A 47 -14.78 0.95 -10.95
C GLY A 47 -14.83 0.19 -9.61
N ILE A 48 -13.68 -0.25 -9.10
CA ILE A 48 -13.62 -0.98 -7.82
C ILE A 48 -12.38 -0.62 -6.98
N VAL A 49 -12.55 -0.55 -5.66
CA VAL A 49 -11.46 -0.45 -4.68
C VAL A 49 -11.26 -1.80 -3.99
N LEU A 50 -10.02 -2.24 -3.92
CA LEU A 50 -9.55 -3.36 -3.11
C LEU A 50 -8.91 -2.76 -1.85
N PRO A 51 -9.58 -2.80 -0.68
CA PRO A 51 -9.13 -2.10 0.50
C PRO A 51 -7.94 -2.80 1.17
N GLY A 52 -7.34 -2.13 2.16
CA GLY A 52 -6.39 -2.74 3.07
C GLY A 52 -7.05 -3.79 3.98
N GLY A 53 -6.23 -4.69 4.56
CA GLY A 53 -6.74 -5.86 5.28
C GLY A 53 -5.66 -6.93 5.46
N GLU A 54 -6.08 -8.19 5.45
CA GLU A 54 -5.21 -9.37 5.48
C GLU A 54 -5.31 -10.07 4.11
N SER A 55 -4.28 -9.88 3.29
CA SER A 55 -4.28 -10.29 1.89
C SER A 55 -4.40 -11.82 1.71
N THR A 56 -3.89 -12.63 2.65
CA THR A 56 -3.99 -14.09 2.53
C THR A 56 -5.40 -14.61 2.79
N ALA A 57 -6.11 -14.05 3.77
CA ALA A 57 -7.50 -14.34 4.06
C ALA A 57 -8.41 -13.92 2.90
N MET A 58 -8.17 -12.74 2.31
CA MET A 58 -8.90 -12.29 1.13
C MET A 58 -8.71 -13.24 -0.06
N GLY A 59 -7.48 -13.71 -0.31
CA GLY A 59 -7.19 -14.68 -1.36
C GLY A 59 -7.87 -16.03 -1.13
N LEU A 60 -7.89 -16.52 0.11
CA LEU A 60 -8.58 -17.75 0.48
C LEU A 60 -10.11 -17.61 0.31
N ILE A 61 -10.71 -16.54 0.83
CA ILE A 61 -12.16 -16.31 0.73
C ILE A 61 -12.57 -16.14 -0.74
N GLY A 62 -11.82 -15.35 -1.51
CA GLY A 62 -12.13 -15.05 -2.90
C GLY A 62 -12.09 -16.27 -3.84
N THR A 63 -11.30 -17.29 -3.48
CA THR A 63 -11.18 -18.53 -4.26
C THR A 63 -12.08 -19.66 -3.75
N SER A 64 -12.60 -19.55 -2.53
CA SER A 64 -13.39 -20.63 -1.89
C SER A 64 -14.85 -20.70 -2.33
N SER A 65 -15.37 -19.69 -3.04
CA SER A 65 -16.77 -19.62 -3.46
C SER A 65 -16.91 -19.31 -4.95
N VAL A 66 -17.84 -19.99 -5.61
CA VAL A 66 -18.16 -19.82 -7.03
C VAL A 66 -19.51 -19.11 -7.17
N GLY A 67 -19.54 -18.06 -7.99
CA GLY A 67 -20.73 -17.30 -8.33
C GLY A 67 -21.69 -18.05 -9.24
N SER A 68 -22.87 -17.49 -9.44
CA SER A 68 -23.91 -18.07 -10.30
C SER A 68 -23.51 -18.19 -11.77
N ASP A 69 -22.51 -17.43 -12.21
CA ASP A 69 -21.93 -17.44 -13.55
C ASP A 69 -20.80 -18.47 -13.72
N GLY A 70 -20.52 -19.26 -12.68
CA GLY A 70 -19.49 -20.31 -12.70
C GLY A 70 -18.08 -19.81 -12.40
N ARG A 71 -17.88 -18.52 -12.17
CA ARG A 71 -16.57 -17.94 -11.81
C ARG A 71 -16.44 -17.74 -10.30
N ASN A 72 -15.23 -17.89 -9.76
CA ASN A 72 -14.94 -17.39 -8.41
C ASN A 72 -14.68 -15.86 -8.42
N MET A 73 -14.59 -15.26 -7.24
CA MET A 73 -14.36 -13.80 -7.12
C MET A 73 -13.05 -13.37 -7.77
N TRP A 74 -12.02 -14.21 -7.72
CA TRP A 74 -10.70 -13.91 -8.28
C TRP A 74 -10.69 -13.84 -9.80
N GLU A 75 -11.33 -14.81 -10.46
CA GLU A 75 -11.50 -14.83 -11.91
C GLU A 75 -12.31 -13.62 -12.38
N ALA A 76 -13.38 -13.27 -11.65
CA ALA A 76 -14.19 -12.09 -11.95
C ALA A 76 -13.39 -10.78 -11.78
N LEU A 77 -12.56 -10.67 -10.74
CA LEU A 77 -11.68 -9.51 -10.51
C LEU A 77 -10.57 -9.42 -11.56
N GLN A 78 -9.98 -10.54 -11.99
CA GLN A 78 -8.99 -10.57 -13.07
C GLN A 78 -9.56 -10.02 -14.37
N GLU A 79 -10.78 -10.42 -14.73
CA GLU A 79 -11.46 -9.84 -15.90
C GLU A 79 -11.75 -8.35 -15.71
N PHE A 80 -12.29 -7.96 -14.55
CA PHE A 80 -12.64 -6.58 -14.24
C PHE A 80 -11.42 -5.65 -14.32
N THR A 81 -10.29 -6.05 -13.73
CA THR A 81 -9.05 -5.26 -13.72
C THR A 81 -8.48 -5.02 -15.11
N SER A 82 -8.76 -5.88 -16.08
CA SER A 82 -8.33 -5.69 -17.47
C SER A 82 -9.15 -4.64 -18.24
N GLN A 83 -10.30 -4.23 -17.71
CA GLN A 83 -11.27 -3.41 -18.44
C GLN A 83 -11.63 -2.11 -17.72
N LYS A 84 -11.71 -2.13 -16.39
CA LYS A 84 -12.32 -1.06 -15.59
C LYS A 84 -11.39 -0.57 -14.48
N PRO A 85 -11.47 0.72 -14.13
CA PRO A 85 -10.62 1.29 -13.10
C PRO A 85 -10.65 0.49 -11.80
N THR A 86 -9.46 0.12 -11.32
CA THR A 86 -9.30 -0.64 -10.09
C THR A 86 -8.22 -0.01 -9.22
N TRP A 87 -8.51 0.19 -7.94
CA TRP A 87 -7.56 0.74 -6.98
C TRP A 87 -7.26 -0.23 -5.84
N GLY A 88 -6.02 -0.68 -5.73
CA GLY A 88 -5.54 -1.45 -4.58
C GLY A 88 -4.87 -0.58 -3.52
N THR A 89 -5.34 -0.62 -2.28
CA THR A 89 -4.69 0.04 -1.14
C THR A 89 -4.12 -0.98 -0.17
N CYS A 90 -2.89 -0.77 0.32
CA CYS A 90 -2.19 -1.67 1.24
C CYS A 90 -2.30 -3.16 0.83
N ALA A 91 -3.14 -3.96 1.49
CA ALA A 91 -3.38 -5.36 1.13
C ALA A 91 -3.91 -5.53 -0.30
N GLY A 92 -4.82 -4.66 -0.76
CA GLY A 92 -5.34 -4.67 -2.13
C GLY A 92 -4.25 -4.44 -3.19
N MET A 93 -3.23 -3.63 -2.89
CA MET A 93 -2.07 -3.48 -3.78
C MET A 93 -1.26 -4.79 -3.88
N ILE A 94 -1.13 -5.54 -2.78
CA ILE A 94 -0.49 -6.86 -2.82
C ILE A 94 -1.28 -7.77 -3.77
N LEU A 95 -2.63 -7.72 -3.75
CA LEU A 95 -3.46 -8.54 -4.63
C LEU A 95 -3.25 -8.22 -6.12
N LEU A 96 -3.07 -6.95 -6.48
CA LEU A 96 -2.88 -6.52 -7.88
C LEU A 96 -1.45 -6.74 -8.42
N ALA A 97 -0.48 -6.97 -7.54
CA ALA A 97 0.91 -7.20 -7.94
C ALA A 97 1.05 -8.49 -8.74
N GLU A 98 1.95 -8.50 -9.74
CA GLU A 98 2.36 -9.74 -10.41
C GLU A 98 3.29 -10.59 -9.54
N GLN A 99 4.04 -9.96 -8.63
CA GLN A 99 5.03 -10.64 -7.79
C GLN A 99 5.02 -10.09 -6.37
N CYS A 100 5.13 -10.98 -5.38
CA CYS A 100 5.27 -10.57 -3.99
C CYS A 100 6.26 -11.45 -3.21
N VAL A 101 6.92 -10.86 -2.22
CA VAL A 101 7.88 -11.50 -1.30
C VAL A 101 7.52 -11.14 0.15
N GLY A 102 7.81 -12.02 1.12
CA GLY A 102 7.58 -11.73 2.54
C GLY A 102 7.18 -12.94 3.39
N ALA A 103 7.20 -12.76 4.72
CA ALA A 103 7.25 -13.83 5.72
C ALA A 103 5.90 -14.47 6.12
N SER A 104 4.82 -14.31 5.36
CA SER A 104 3.61 -15.10 5.65
C SER A 104 3.75 -16.49 5.06
N ALA A 105 4.25 -17.36 5.92
CA ALA A 105 4.09 -18.80 5.84
C ALA A 105 2.61 -19.17 5.59
N VAL A 106 2.42 -20.31 4.93
CA VAL A 106 1.13 -20.96 4.61
C VAL A 106 0.40 -20.38 3.41
N ILE A 107 0.95 -20.56 2.20
CA ILE A 107 0.14 -21.05 1.08
C ILE A 107 0.98 -22.07 0.31
N GLU A 108 0.66 -23.35 0.43
CA GLU A 108 1.08 -24.34 -0.56
C GLU A 108 0.51 -23.86 -1.91
N ASN A 109 1.39 -23.46 -2.84
CA ASN A 109 1.11 -22.79 -4.14
C ASN A 109 1.18 -21.24 -4.17
N GLY A 110 1.59 -20.55 -3.10
CA GLY A 110 1.76 -19.08 -3.09
C GLY A 110 0.45 -18.31 -2.95
N GLN A 111 0.51 -16.99 -2.71
CA GLN A 111 -0.71 -16.16 -2.59
C GLN A 111 -1.46 -16.09 -3.92
N ALA A 112 -2.78 -16.29 -3.88
CA ALA A 112 -3.62 -15.94 -5.02
C ALA A 112 -3.45 -14.42 -5.26
N LEU A 113 -2.83 -14.07 -6.38
CA LEU A 113 -2.69 -12.71 -6.87
C LEU A 113 -3.69 -12.53 -8.01
N ILE A 114 -4.35 -11.37 -8.05
CA ILE A 114 -5.20 -10.98 -9.17
C ILE A 114 -4.27 -10.65 -10.34
N GLY A 115 -3.20 -9.91 -10.06
CA GLY A 115 -2.27 -9.42 -11.08
C GLY A 115 -2.83 -8.22 -11.84
N GLY A 116 -2.13 -7.85 -12.93
CA GLY A 116 -2.44 -6.69 -13.76
C GLY A 116 -1.45 -5.54 -13.57
N MET A 117 -0.90 -5.38 -12.36
CA MET A 117 0.15 -4.42 -12.05
C MET A 117 1.52 -5.10 -12.02
N ASP A 118 2.39 -4.75 -12.98
CA ASP A 118 3.77 -5.28 -13.09
C ASP A 118 4.68 -4.66 -12.03
N ILE A 119 4.53 -5.10 -10.79
CA ILE A 119 5.29 -4.65 -9.62
C ILE A 119 5.73 -5.85 -8.77
N LEU A 120 6.89 -5.71 -8.13
CA LEU A 120 7.36 -6.59 -7.07
C LEU A 120 7.09 -5.95 -5.71
N VAL A 121 6.30 -6.62 -4.88
CA VAL A 121 5.90 -6.10 -3.56
C VAL A 121 6.55 -6.87 -2.41
N CYS A 122 7.13 -6.17 -1.44
CA CYS A 122 7.52 -6.73 -0.15
C CYS A 122 6.39 -6.57 0.87
N ARG A 123 5.86 -7.68 1.39
CA ARG A 123 4.81 -7.67 2.41
C ARG A 123 5.37 -7.24 3.76
N ASN A 124 4.57 -6.51 4.53
CA ASN A 124 4.92 -6.06 5.88
C ASN A 124 6.30 -5.38 5.95
N TYR A 125 6.65 -4.62 4.91
CA TYR A 125 7.96 -3.96 4.81
C TYR A 125 8.24 -3.12 6.05
N PHE A 126 7.23 -2.41 6.54
CA PHE A 126 7.31 -1.49 7.67
C PHE A 126 7.10 -2.16 9.06
N GLY A 127 6.88 -3.48 9.13
CA GLY A 127 6.81 -4.24 10.39
C GLY A 127 5.40 -4.46 10.98
N SER A 128 5.35 -5.16 12.11
CA SER A 128 4.10 -5.64 12.73
C SER A 128 3.50 -4.64 13.73
N GLN A 129 2.40 -3.99 13.31
CA GLN A 129 1.22 -3.59 14.09
C GLN A 129 1.34 -2.66 15.34
N VAL A 130 2.51 -2.43 15.94
CA VAL A 130 2.64 -1.53 17.12
C VAL A 130 3.04 -0.09 16.74
N SER A 131 3.26 0.16 15.45
CA SER A 131 3.57 1.49 14.93
C SER A 131 2.81 1.73 13.63
N SER A 132 1.49 1.96 13.73
CA SER A 132 0.85 2.78 12.70
C SER A 132 1.55 4.13 12.75
N PHE A 133 2.11 4.58 11.64
CA PHE A 133 2.74 5.88 11.56
C PHE A 133 2.22 6.64 10.35
N GLU A 134 2.26 7.95 10.46
CA GLU A 134 1.96 8.87 9.38
C GLU A 134 3.27 9.43 8.85
N MET A 135 3.38 9.53 7.53
CA MET A 135 4.47 10.28 6.90
C MET A 135 3.99 11.03 5.68
N ALA A 136 4.64 12.15 5.38
CA ALA A 136 4.41 12.87 4.15
C ALA A 136 4.77 12.00 2.94
N THR A 137 3.83 11.85 2.01
CA THR A 137 4.00 11.20 0.72
C THR A 137 3.76 12.20 -0.41
N PRO A 138 4.23 11.94 -1.63
CA PRO A 138 3.83 12.72 -2.78
C PRO A 138 2.30 12.70 -2.95
N PRO A 139 1.65 13.85 -3.20
CA PRO A 139 0.22 13.90 -3.45
C PRO A 139 -0.15 13.26 -4.80
N PRO A 140 -1.43 12.93 -5.04
CA PRO A 140 -1.86 12.49 -6.36
C PRO A 140 -1.64 13.59 -7.41
N PRO A 141 -1.55 13.21 -8.71
CA PRO A 141 -1.52 14.18 -9.78
C PRO A 141 -2.70 15.16 -9.69
N PRO A 142 -2.49 16.46 -9.92
CA PRO A 142 -3.55 17.46 -9.83
C PRO A 142 -4.63 17.17 -10.89
N LEU A 143 -5.89 17.30 -10.48
CA LEU A 143 -7.02 17.24 -11.41
C LEU A 143 -7.03 18.51 -12.26
N GLN A 144 -7.06 18.38 -13.59
CA GLN A 144 -7.18 19.53 -14.48
C GLN A 144 -8.55 20.19 -14.28
N SER A 145 -8.55 21.34 -13.61
CA SER A 145 -9.73 22.21 -13.52
C SER A 145 -9.71 23.15 -14.71
N GLY A 146 -10.80 23.24 -15.47
CA GLY A 146 -10.91 23.99 -16.73
C GLY A 146 -10.87 25.52 -16.63
N ASP A 147 -10.19 26.11 -15.64
CA ASP A 147 -10.04 27.56 -15.51
C ASP A 147 -8.59 27.94 -15.14
N ASP A 148 -7.93 28.56 -16.12
CA ASP A 148 -6.87 29.57 -16.11
C ASP A 148 -5.82 29.67 -14.96
N ASN A 149 -4.57 29.51 -15.38
CA ASN A 149 -3.39 30.34 -15.07
C ASN A 149 -2.91 30.55 -13.62
N ASN A 150 -3.44 29.88 -12.58
CA ASN A 150 -2.84 30.00 -11.23
C ASN A 150 -3.10 28.85 -10.23
N SER A 151 -2.83 27.58 -10.54
CA SER A 151 -3.06 26.48 -9.57
C SER A 151 -2.06 25.31 -9.58
N THR A 152 -0.81 25.52 -10.01
CA THR A 152 0.29 24.55 -9.72
C THR A 152 1.00 24.83 -8.39
N LYS A 153 0.63 25.87 -7.64
CA LYS A 153 1.40 26.32 -6.47
C LYS A 153 1.09 25.59 -5.16
N ASP A 154 -0.09 25.00 -4.99
CA ASP A 154 -0.50 24.38 -3.72
C ASP A 154 -1.00 22.94 -3.92
N ASN A 155 -0.10 22.00 -4.23
CA ASN A 155 -0.36 20.57 -4.06
C ASN A 155 0.55 20.04 -2.93
N PRO A 156 0.21 20.28 -1.66
CA PRO A 156 1.07 19.94 -0.53
C PRO A 156 1.23 18.42 -0.41
N PRO A 157 2.29 17.93 0.27
CA PRO A 157 2.44 16.50 0.55
C PRO A 157 1.17 15.88 1.16
N TYR A 158 0.92 14.62 0.84
CA TYR A 158 -0.21 13.86 1.34
C TYR A 158 0.16 13.15 2.66
N PRO A 159 -0.70 13.17 3.69
CA PRO A 159 -0.44 12.49 4.96
C PRO A 159 -0.68 10.97 4.83
N GLY A 160 0.30 10.21 4.34
CA GLY A 160 0.16 8.77 4.17
C GLY A 160 0.16 8.02 5.50
N VAL A 161 -0.89 7.24 5.78
CA VAL A 161 -1.00 6.37 6.96
C VAL A 161 -0.53 4.95 6.62
N PHE A 162 0.54 4.49 7.26
CA PHE A 162 1.15 3.19 7.00
C PHE A 162 0.88 2.23 8.17
N ILE A 163 0.15 1.14 7.90
CA ILE A 163 -0.22 0.12 8.90
C ILE A 163 0.13 -1.25 8.37
N ARG A 164 1.17 -1.89 8.94
CA ARG A 164 1.76 -3.13 8.39
C ARG A 164 1.98 -3.03 6.88
N ALA A 165 2.33 -1.84 6.42
CA ALA A 165 2.26 -1.53 5.01
C ALA A 165 3.24 -2.41 4.21
N PRO A 166 2.86 -2.81 2.99
CA PRO A 166 3.82 -3.30 2.01
C PRO A 166 4.69 -2.17 1.46
N ALA A 167 5.75 -2.52 0.73
CA ALA A 167 6.50 -1.59 -0.11
C ALA A 167 6.68 -2.17 -1.52
N ILE A 168 6.61 -1.31 -2.54
CA ILE A 168 6.94 -1.71 -3.91
C ILE A 168 8.45 -1.59 -4.09
N LEU A 169 9.09 -2.73 -4.41
CA LEU A 169 10.54 -2.85 -4.59
C LEU A 169 10.97 -2.54 -6.02
N SER A 170 10.16 -2.92 -7.00
CA SER A 170 10.39 -2.62 -8.41
C SER A 170 9.07 -2.49 -9.16
N ALA A 171 9.12 -1.79 -10.28
CA ALA A 171 8.01 -1.57 -11.19
C ALA A 171 8.48 -1.77 -12.63
N GLY A 172 7.65 -2.40 -13.45
CA GLY A 172 7.91 -2.63 -14.86
C GLY A 172 7.88 -1.34 -15.70
N PRO A 173 8.34 -1.39 -16.96
CA PRO A 173 8.50 -0.22 -17.81
C PRO A 173 7.19 0.48 -18.19
N SER A 174 6.06 -0.22 -18.08
CA SER A 174 4.71 0.34 -18.36
C SER A 174 4.06 0.97 -17.13
N VAL A 175 4.70 0.88 -15.95
CA VAL A 175 4.15 1.36 -14.68
C VAL A 175 4.66 2.76 -14.39
N GLU A 176 3.73 3.71 -14.28
CA GLU A 176 4.00 5.07 -13.85
C GLU A 176 4.17 5.12 -12.33
N ILE A 177 5.27 5.70 -11.87
CA ILE A 177 5.55 5.87 -10.45
C ILE A 177 5.03 7.24 -10.01
N LEU A 178 4.01 7.22 -9.14
CA LEU A 178 3.37 8.44 -8.64
C LEU A 178 3.98 8.92 -7.33
N GLY A 179 4.60 8.02 -6.54
CA GLY A 179 5.15 8.40 -5.24
C GLY A 179 6.24 7.47 -4.73
N ARG A 180 7.22 8.07 -4.07
CA ARG A 180 8.34 7.42 -3.39
C ARG A 180 8.47 7.96 -1.97
N VAL A 181 8.91 7.10 -1.06
CA VAL A 181 9.22 7.44 0.32
C VAL A 181 10.55 6.83 0.72
N VAL A 182 11.25 7.47 1.65
CA VAL A 182 12.45 6.90 2.27
C VAL A 182 12.03 6.19 3.55
N ALA A 183 12.32 4.90 3.64
CA ALA A 183 11.95 4.07 4.77
C ALA A 183 13.00 3.01 5.07
N THR A 184 13.10 2.62 6.33
CA THR A 184 13.94 1.49 6.75
C THR A 184 13.08 0.22 6.78
N PRO A 185 13.50 -0.88 6.15
CA PRO A 185 12.77 -2.14 6.24
C PRO A 185 12.79 -2.65 7.69
N CYS A 186 11.69 -3.26 8.14
CA CYS A 186 11.70 -4.03 9.37
C CYS A 186 12.69 -5.19 9.28
N ARG A 187 13.10 -5.75 10.41
CA ARG A 187 14.09 -6.84 10.47
C ARG A 187 13.74 -8.01 9.53
N GLN A 188 12.47 -8.43 9.51
CA GLN A 188 12.02 -9.51 8.63
C GLN A 188 12.13 -9.13 7.15
N ALA A 189 11.72 -7.91 6.80
CA ALA A 189 11.83 -7.42 5.43
C ALA A 189 13.29 -7.28 4.99
N ALA A 190 14.19 -6.82 5.87
CA ALA A 190 15.62 -6.72 5.58
C ALA A 190 16.24 -8.07 5.19
N VAL A 191 15.90 -9.14 5.93
CA VAL A 191 16.35 -10.52 5.60
C VAL A 191 15.82 -10.96 4.23
N VAL A 192 14.54 -10.69 3.94
CA VAL A 192 13.94 -11.02 2.64
C VAL A 192 14.63 -10.28 1.49
N LEU A 193 14.98 -9.01 1.69
CA LEU A 193 15.66 -8.18 0.70
C LEU A 193 17.09 -8.66 0.43
N GLU A 194 17.84 -9.01 1.48
CA GLU A 194 19.21 -9.52 1.33
C GLU A 194 19.21 -10.84 0.53
N GLU A 195 18.27 -11.74 0.82
CA GLU A 195 18.12 -12.99 0.08
C GLU A 195 17.69 -12.75 -1.38
N LEU A 196 16.76 -11.82 -1.59
CA LEU A 196 16.31 -11.42 -2.92
C LEU A 196 17.49 -10.88 -3.76
N GLU A 197 18.32 -10.01 -3.18
CA GLU A 197 19.50 -9.44 -3.84
C GLU A 197 20.52 -10.52 -4.23
N LYS A 198 20.80 -11.48 -3.33
CA LYS A 198 21.68 -12.62 -3.62
C LYS A 198 21.18 -13.42 -4.82
N LYS A 199 19.89 -13.75 -4.84
CA LYS A 199 19.29 -14.51 -5.94
C LYS A 199 19.33 -13.78 -7.27
N ILE A 200 19.01 -12.48 -7.27
CA ILE A 200 19.12 -11.63 -8.46
C ILE A 200 20.56 -11.61 -8.96
N SER A 201 21.54 -11.47 -8.05
CA SER A 201 22.96 -11.48 -8.42
C SER A 201 23.42 -12.82 -9.01
N ASN A 202 22.77 -13.92 -8.62
CA ASN A 202 23.00 -15.26 -9.17
C ASN A 202 22.23 -15.52 -10.48
N GLY A 203 21.44 -14.56 -10.97
CA GLY A 203 20.64 -14.70 -12.20
C GLY A 203 19.36 -15.54 -12.04
N GLU A 204 18.92 -15.80 -10.81
CA GLU A 204 17.68 -16.54 -10.55
C GLU A 204 16.45 -15.68 -10.84
N LYS A 205 15.40 -16.28 -11.45
CA LYS A 205 14.11 -15.61 -11.63
C LYS A 205 13.33 -15.62 -10.31
N VAL A 206 12.98 -14.43 -9.82
CA VAL A 206 12.30 -14.16 -8.53
C VAL A 206 10.85 -14.70 -8.47
N VAL A 207 10.30 -15.17 -9.61
CA VAL A 207 8.92 -15.65 -9.79
C VAL A 207 8.53 -16.79 -8.83
N GLN A 208 9.51 -17.47 -8.23
CA GLN A 208 9.28 -18.45 -7.17
C GLN A 208 10.23 -18.20 -5.99
N MET A 209 10.07 -17.08 -5.28
CA MET A 209 10.30 -17.15 -3.84
C MET A 209 9.17 -18.00 -3.24
N LYS A 210 9.27 -19.33 -3.40
CA LYS A 210 8.75 -20.24 -2.37
C LYS A 210 9.26 -19.66 -1.07
N VAL A 211 8.37 -19.46 -0.10
CA VAL A 211 8.71 -19.12 1.28
C VAL A 211 9.86 -20.05 1.66
N LEU A 212 11.10 -19.57 1.54
CA LEU A 212 12.28 -20.34 1.90
C LEU A 212 12.12 -20.46 3.39
N ASP A 213 11.87 -21.70 3.81
CA ASP A 213 11.73 -22.18 5.17
C ASP A 213 11.90 -21.05 6.15
N ALA A 214 10.75 -20.50 6.59
CA ALA A 214 10.67 -19.61 7.73
C ALA A 214 11.65 -20.15 8.75
N LEU A 215 12.83 -19.50 8.85
CA LEU A 215 14.01 -19.94 9.59
C LEU A 215 13.76 -21.31 10.19
N GLU A 216 14.17 -22.41 9.54
CA GLU A 216 14.30 -23.68 10.25
C GLU A 216 14.91 -23.30 11.60
N ARG A 217 14.10 -23.39 12.66
CA ARG A 217 14.58 -23.10 14.01
C ARG A 217 15.55 -24.22 14.27
N LYS A 218 16.78 -24.07 13.80
CA LYS A 218 17.93 -24.74 14.36
C LYS A 218 18.07 -24.11 15.74
N SER A 219 17.28 -24.64 16.66
CA SER A 219 17.67 -24.71 18.05
C SER A 219 19.15 -25.09 18.05
N SER A 220 19.97 -24.26 18.68
CA SER A 220 21.40 -24.49 19.00
C SER A 220 22.48 -23.81 18.14
N GLN A 221 22.22 -22.72 17.41
CA GLN A 221 23.32 -21.82 17.02
C GLN A 221 23.03 -20.36 17.43
N GLU A 222 23.69 -19.96 18.52
CA GLU A 222 23.87 -18.55 18.88
C GLU A 222 24.46 -17.80 17.69
N ILE A 223 23.70 -16.86 17.14
CA ILE A 223 24.23 -15.89 16.17
C ILE A 223 24.91 -14.80 16.99
N THR A 224 26.24 -14.91 17.13
CA THR A 224 27.06 -13.90 17.79
C THR A 224 27.23 -12.70 16.87
N TYR A 225 26.74 -11.53 17.26
CA TYR A 225 27.14 -10.25 16.72
C TYR A 225 27.98 -9.52 17.76
N ARG A 226 29.06 -8.87 17.30
CA ARG A 226 29.96 -8.10 18.16
C ARG A 226 29.26 -6.81 18.57
N VAL A 227 28.63 -6.82 19.75
CA VAL A 227 28.17 -5.61 20.42
C VAL A 227 29.43 -4.79 20.77
N VAL A 228 29.66 -3.69 20.08
CA VAL A 228 30.64 -2.69 20.54
C VAL A 228 29.95 -1.91 21.65
N VAL A 229 30.10 -2.39 22.90
CA VAL A 229 29.76 -1.61 24.08
C VAL A 229 30.80 -0.48 24.15
N LYS A 230 30.39 0.75 23.83
CA LYS A 230 31.13 1.92 24.29
C LYS A 230 30.86 2.04 25.78
N GLU A 231 31.90 1.82 26.58
CA GLU A 231 31.88 2.12 28.02
C GLU A 231 31.38 3.55 28.22
N HIS A 232 30.17 3.70 28.74
CA HIS A 232 29.80 4.94 29.41
C HIS A 232 30.30 4.83 30.83
N SER A 233 31.40 5.54 31.07
CA SER A 233 31.90 5.87 32.39
C SER A 233 30.74 6.30 33.30
N THR A 234 30.59 5.54 34.37
CA THR A 234 29.76 5.86 35.52
C THR A 234 30.14 7.23 36.07
N THR A 235 29.20 8.17 36.07
CA THR A 235 29.21 9.27 37.04
C THR A 235 27.78 9.49 37.51
N THR A 236 27.55 9.10 38.76
CA THR A 236 26.41 9.43 39.59
C THR A 236 26.17 10.94 39.56
N LEU A 237 24.94 11.37 39.28
CA LEU A 237 24.49 12.74 39.55
C LEU A 237 23.50 12.68 40.72
N SER A 238 23.87 13.35 41.81
CA SER A 238 23.02 13.66 42.95
C SER A 238 22.05 14.80 42.62
N GLU A 239 20.95 14.83 43.37
CA GLU A 239 19.97 15.92 43.41
C GLU A 239 20.66 17.25 43.76
N GLU A 240 20.60 18.23 42.85
CA GLU A 240 20.58 19.67 43.06
C GLU A 240 21.01 20.37 41.76
N GLU A 241 20.06 20.93 41.00
CA GLU A 241 20.22 22.21 40.29
C GLU A 241 18.92 22.54 39.52
N LYS A 242 17.99 23.19 40.23
CA LYS A 242 16.95 24.01 39.61
C LYS A 242 17.59 25.30 39.11
N LYS A 243 17.55 25.57 37.79
CA LYS A 243 17.60 26.92 37.23
C LYS A 243 16.72 27.00 35.98
N GLU A 244 15.68 27.84 36.05
CA GLU A 244 15.05 28.46 34.89
C GLU A 244 16.10 29.20 34.06
N VAL A 245 16.03 29.14 32.72
CA VAL A 245 16.27 30.28 31.80
C VAL A 245 15.79 29.95 30.37
N ASN A 246 14.90 30.84 29.90
CA ASN A 246 14.59 31.35 28.55
C ASN A 246 14.18 30.46 27.37
N LEU A 247 12.97 30.76 26.89
CA LEU A 247 12.52 30.56 25.52
C LEU A 247 13.32 31.46 24.56
N SER A 248 14.18 30.86 23.75
CA SER A 248 14.50 31.31 22.40
C SER A 248 15.26 30.20 21.69
N ASP A 249 14.60 29.52 20.76
CA ASP A 249 15.10 29.18 19.42
C ASP A 249 14.40 27.93 18.88
N ASN A 250 13.56 28.16 17.86
CA ASN A 250 13.06 27.25 16.83
C ASN A 250 13.08 25.75 17.17
N ASN A 251 12.04 25.30 17.87
CA ASN A 251 11.75 23.87 18.03
C ASN A 251 10.79 23.43 16.92
N GLU A 252 11.29 23.23 15.69
CA GLU A 252 10.62 22.30 14.77
C GLU A 252 10.73 20.91 15.40
N LEU A 253 9.60 20.38 15.88
CA LEU A 253 9.48 18.99 16.29
C LEU A 253 9.87 18.10 15.08
N ARG A 254 11.11 17.63 15.04
CA ARG A 254 11.49 16.51 14.18
C ARG A 254 10.79 15.28 14.71
N LEU A 255 9.71 14.86 14.04
CA LEU A 255 9.13 13.54 14.22
C LEU A 255 10.23 12.52 13.87
N GLU A 256 10.78 11.85 14.88
CA GLU A 256 11.60 10.66 14.65
C GLU A 256 10.69 9.58 14.08
N LEU A 257 10.73 9.44 12.76
CA LEU A 257 10.09 8.32 12.06
C LEU A 257 10.64 7.01 12.68
N PRO A 258 9.78 6.00 12.95
CA PRO A 258 10.25 4.73 13.47
C PRO A 258 11.37 4.18 12.55
N GLY A 259 12.59 4.03 13.09
CA GLY A 259 13.76 3.57 12.34
C GLY A 259 14.99 4.49 12.37
N ALA A 260 14.97 5.61 13.10
CA ALA A 260 16.10 6.52 13.25
C ALA A 260 17.08 6.17 14.40
N ALA A 261 17.25 4.90 14.74
CA ALA A 261 18.12 4.50 15.85
C ALA A 261 19.19 3.45 15.51
N ASP A 262 19.76 3.45 14.28
CA ASP A 262 21.06 2.82 13.95
C ASP A 262 21.39 2.77 12.44
N GLY A 263 22.35 3.59 11.96
CA GLY A 263 23.22 3.17 10.85
C GLY A 263 22.61 2.80 9.47
N SER A 264 21.52 3.47 9.08
CA SER A 264 21.08 3.75 7.70
C SER A 264 20.97 2.59 6.68
N ASN A 265 20.18 1.55 6.96
CA ASN A 265 19.59 0.70 5.91
C ASN A 265 18.33 1.30 5.27
N ALA A 266 18.12 2.61 5.45
CA ALA A 266 17.02 3.34 4.84
C ALA A 266 17.16 3.30 3.31
N ARG A 267 16.05 3.05 2.63
CA ARG A 267 16.00 2.95 1.18
C ARG A 267 14.82 3.73 0.67
N GLU A 268 14.98 4.27 -0.53
CA GLU A 268 13.84 4.78 -1.27
C GLU A 268 13.02 3.61 -1.79
N VAL A 269 11.73 3.59 -1.45
CA VAL A 269 10.77 2.61 -1.92
C VAL A 269 9.58 3.29 -2.55
N ILE A 270 8.92 2.60 -3.47
CA ILE A 270 7.76 3.13 -4.17
C ILE A 270 6.52 2.93 -3.30
N CYS A 271 5.70 3.97 -3.14
CA CYS A 271 4.49 3.96 -2.31
C CYS A 271 3.20 4.20 -3.10
N ALA A 272 3.29 4.67 -4.35
CA ALA A 272 2.14 4.84 -5.22
C ALA A 272 2.53 4.63 -6.70
N VAL A 273 1.73 3.87 -7.43
CA VAL A 273 1.92 3.59 -8.86
C VAL A 273 0.61 3.54 -9.61
N LYS A 274 0.68 3.77 -10.92
CA LYS A 274 -0.45 3.64 -11.85
C LYS A 274 -0.01 2.92 -13.13
N LYS A 275 -0.89 2.12 -13.71
CA LYS A 275 -0.71 1.51 -15.02
C LYS A 275 -2.08 1.42 -15.67
N ASP A 276 -2.27 2.09 -16.80
CA ASP A 276 -3.57 2.16 -17.49
C ASP A 276 -4.70 2.59 -16.54
N ASN A 277 -5.67 1.69 -16.30
CA ASN A 277 -6.81 1.83 -15.41
C ASN A 277 -6.54 1.36 -13.97
N LEU A 278 -5.35 0.86 -13.67
CA LEU A 278 -4.97 0.36 -12.34
C LEU A 278 -4.24 1.42 -11.53
N LEU A 279 -4.63 1.55 -10.26
CA LEU A 279 -3.98 2.40 -9.26
C LEU A 279 -3.58 1.55 -8.06
N CYS A 280 -2.41 1.80 -7.49
CA CYS A 280 -1.93 1.11 -6.29
C CYS A 280 -1.30 2.10 -5.32
N THR A 281 -1.65 2.00 -4.04
CA THR A 281 -1.02 2.76 -2.94
C THR A 281 -0.63 1.84 -1.79
N ALA A 282 0.55 2.05 -1.21
CA ALA A 282 1.06 1.27 -0.09
C ALA A 282 0.44 1.65 1.26
N PHE A 283 -0.08 2.88 1.37
CA PHE A 283 -0.71 3.44 2.55
C PHE A 283 -2.24 3.35 2.50
N HIS A 284 -2.88 3.71 3.61
CA HIS A 284 -4.32 3.74 3.84
C HIS A 284 -4.87 5.17 3.73
N PRO A 285 -5.20 5.65 2.52
CA PRO A 285 -5.76 6.98 2.32
C PRO A 285 -7.11 7.17 3.02
N GLU A 286 -7.86 6.08 3.22
CA GLU A 286 -9.17 6.06 3.89
C GLU A 286 -9.12 6.40 5.39
N LEU A 287 -7.92 6.42 5.99
CA LEU A 287 -7.72 6.75 7.40
C LEU A 287 -7.31 8.21 7.61
N THR A 288 -7.41 9.03 6.56
CA THR A 288 -7.07 10.45 6.57
C THR A 288 -8.32 11.31 6.33
N ASN A 289 -8.24 12.60 6.67
CA ASN A 289 -9.24 13.59 6.27
C ASN A 289 -8.91 14.23 4.90
N ASP A 290 -7.98 13.64 4.14
CA ASP A 290 -7.55 14.13 2.83
C ASP A 290 -8.01 13.16 1.73
N TYR A 291 -9.03 13.58 0.98
CA TYR A 291 -9.69 12.76 -0.03
C TYR A 291 -9.07 12.86 -1.42
N ARG A 292 -7.94 13.56 -1.60
CA ARG A 292 -7.37 13.80 -2.94
C ARG A 292 -7.09 12.52 -3.73
N TRP A 293 -6.70 11.42 -3.06
CA TRP A 293 -6.52 10.13 -3.74
C TRP A 293 -7.85 9.49 -4.17
N HIS A 294 -8.91 9.63 -3.37
CA HIS A 294 -10.26 9.18 -3.73
C HIS A 294 -10.84 10.02 -4.86
N GLU A 295 -10.63 11.33 -4.86
CA GLU A 295 -11.00 12.24 -5.95
C GLU A 295 -10.25 11.90 -7.24
N TYR A 296 -8.94 11.63 -7.13
CA TYR A 296 -8.11 11.19 -8.25
C TYR A 296 -8.65 9.88 -8.84
N PHE A 297 -8.94 8.87 -8.00
CA PHE A 297 -9.53 7.63 -8.47
C PHE A 297 -10.93 7.85 -9.08
N ALA A 298 -11.80 8.64 -8.44
CA ALA A 298 -13.13 8.98 -8.98
C ALA A 298 -13.04 9.63 -10.37
N SER A 299 -12.03 10.48 -10.61
CA SER A 299 -11.77 11.07 -11.92
C SER A 299 -11.37 10.02 -12.97
N MET A 300 -10.59 9.00 -12.58
CA MET A 300 -10.25 7.86 -13.44
C MET A 300 -11.52 7.08 -13.82
N VAL A 301 -12.41 6.85 -12.85
CA VAL A 301 -13.70 6.17 -13.10
C VAL A 301 -14.57 6.96 -14.08
N ARG A 302 -14.74 8.27 -13.86
CA ARG A 302 -15.52 9.14 -14.75
C ARG A 302 -14.96 9.12 -16.18
N SER A 303 -13.64 9.27 -16.30
CA SER A 303 -12.95 9.28 -17.60
C SER A 303 -13.15 7.96 -18.36
N SER A 304 -13.04 6.82 -17.66
CA SER A 304 -13.26 5.49 -18.26
C SER A 304 -14.72 5.28 -18.71
N LYS A 305 -15.69 5.77 -17.94
CA LYS A 305 -17.11 5.68 -18.26
C LYS A 305 -17.44 6.47 -19.51
N SER A 306 -17.01 7.73 -19.60
CA SER A 306 -17.21 8.57 -20.78
C SER A 306 -16.61 7.95 -22.05
N LEU A 307 -15.44 7.31 -21.95
CA LEU A 307 -14.81 6.61 -23.08
C LEU A 307 -15.59 5.38 -23.56
N THR A 308 -16.35 4.73 -22.66
CA THR A 308 -17.19 3.58 -23.00
C THR A 308 -18.50 4.01 -23.65
N GLU A 309 -19.08 5.13 -23.20
CA GLU A 309 -20.32 5.68 -23.77
C GLU A 309 -20.14 6.30 -25.17
N MET A 310 -18.91 6.68 -25.54
CA MET A 310 -18.57 7.20 -26.87
C MET A 310 -18.30 6.13 -27.93
N LYS A 311 -18.16 4.84 -27.55
CA LYS A 311 -17.90 3.72 -28.45
C LYS A 311 -19.17 2.98 -28.82
#